data_AF-A0A8T7JU92-F1
#
_entry.id   AF-A0A8T7JU92-F1
#
_cell.length_a   1.000
_cell.length_b   1.000
_cell.length_c   1.000
_cell.angle_alpha   90.00
_cell.angle_beta   90.00
_cell.angle_gamma   90.00
#
_symmetry.space_group_name_H-M   'P 1'
#
loop_
_entity.id
_entity.type
_entity.pdbx_description
1 polymer ?
#
loop_
_entity_poly.entity_id
_entity_poly.type
_entity_poly.pdbx_seq_one_letter_code
_entity_poly.pdbx_strand_id
1 'polypeptide(L)'
;MARQKYYVVWKGRKTGVFTTWAECEKQVKGVVGAQFKAFESEAAADAAYLANYEDYIGKVSTSGKWRQASVKPLLPSVCVDAACSGAPGKLEYRGVNTETGEEIFHAGPYADGTNNVGEFLAIVHALTWQEKHNLHIPVYSDSENAIAWVNTGQCRTNLQHTRKNAILFAIIRSAENWLAENELPEGRVIKWDTDVWGENPADFGRK
;
A
#
# COMPACT_ATOMS: atom_id res chain seq x y z
N MET A 1 -9.82 31.29 -10.75
CA MET A 1 -10.10 30.52 -11.98
C MET A 1 -9.55 29.12 -11.77
N ALA A 2 -10.34 28.07 -12.02
CA ALA A 2 -9.87 26.69 -11.87
C ALA A 2 -8.76 26.41 -12.91
N ARG A 3 -7.64 25.83 -12.50
CA ARG A 3 -6.57 25.44 -13.43
C ARG A 3 -7.06 24.27 -14.28
N GLN A 4 -7.00 24.41 -15.59
CA GLN A 4 -7.30 23.35 -16.55
C GLN A 4 -6.35 22.17 -16.29
N LYS A 5 -6.87 20.94 -16.32
CA LYS A 5 -6.08 19.71 -16.24
C LYS A 5 -6.17 18.95 -17.54
N TYR A 6 -5.13 18.18 -17.83
CA TYR A 6 -5.01 17.31 -19.00
C TYR A 6 -4.81 15.87 -18.52
N TYR A 7 -5.45 14.91 -19.14
CA TYR A 7 -5.47 13.52 -18.71
C TYR A 7 -4.94 12.64 -19.83
N VAL A 8 -3.84 11.95 -19.59
CA VAL A 8 -3.28 11.01 -20.56
C VAL A 8 -3.75 9.61 -20.21
N VAL A 9 -4.22 8.86 -21.19
CA VAL A 9 -4.59 7.45 -21.08
C VAL A 9 -3.69 6.63 -22.00
N TRP A 10 -2.83 5.80 -21.40
CA TRP A 10 -1.97 4.85 -22.11
C TRP A 10 -2.64 3.48 -22.27
N LYS A 11 -3.56 3.14 -21.36
CA LYS A 11 -4.36 1.91 -21.43
C LYS A 11 -5.76 2.18 -20.90
N GLY A 12 -6.76 1.91 -21.74
CA GLY A 12 -8.17 2.16 -21.49
C GLY A 12 -8.99 1.70 -22.68
N ARG A 13 -10.29 2.03 -22.71
CA ARG A 13 -11.14 1.79 -23.89
C ARG A 13 -10.64 2.56 -25.12
N LYS A 14 -10.15 3.78 -24.89
CA LYS A 14 -9.49 4.63 -25.89
C LYS A 14 -8.29 5.32 -25.26
N THR A 15 -7.14 5.23 -25.91
CA THR A 15 -5.91 5.92 -25.51
C THR A 15 -5.87 7.33 -26.08
N GLY A 16 -5.12 8.23 -25.45
CA GLY A 16 -4.96 9.61 -25.89
C GLY A 16 -4.94 10.62 -24.74
N VAL A 17 -4.89 11.89 -25.11
CA VAL A 17 -4.96 13.03 -24.19
C VAL A 17 -6.39 13.57 -24.18
N PHE A 18 -6.95 13.73 -22.98
CA PHE A 18 -8.30 14.25 -22.74
C PHE A 18 -8.21 15.53 -21.90
N THR A 19 -9.04 16.51 -22.19
CA THR A 19 -9.05 17.80 -21.48
C THR A 19 -10.03 17.81 -20.31
N THR A 20 -10.90 16.81 -20.19
CA THR A 20 -11.85 16.71 -19.09
C THR A 20 -11.78 15.36 -18.36
N TRP A 21 -12.02 15.38 -17.05
CA TRP A 21 -12.11 14.15 -16.27
C TRP A 21 -13.23 13.23 -16.77
N ALA A 22 -14.39 13.79 -17.14
CA ALA A 22 -15.53 13.01 -17.61
C ALA A 22 -15.23 12.20 -18.88
N GLU A 23 -14.37 12.72 -19.77
CA GLU A 23 -13.92 11.98 -20.96
C GLU A 23 -12.89 10.92 -20.63
N CYS A 24 -11.93 11.24 -19.75
CA CYS A 24 -10.92 10.29 -19.25
C CYS A 24 -11.57 9.12 -18.50
N GLU A 25 -12.49 9.41 -17.57
CA GLU A 25 -13.21 8.43 -16.75
C GLU A 25 -13.95 7.42 -17.62
N LYS A 26 -14.60 7.87 -18.71
CA LYS A 26 -15.26 6.97 -19.67
C LYS A 26 -14.30 5.96 -20.30
N GLN A 27 -13.00 6.26 -20.37
CA GLN A 27 -12.01 5.36 -20.95
C GLN A 27 -11.40 4.40 -19.93
N VAL A 28 -11.30 4.80 -18.67
CA VAL A 28 -10.56 4.03 -17.64
C VAL A 28 -11.49 3.28 -16.70
N LYS A 29 -12.72 3.76 -16.50
CA LYS A 29 -13.67 3.19 -15.53
C LYS A 29 -14.08 1.77 -15.93
N GLY A 30 -13.76 0.82 -15.06
CA GLY A 30 -14.04 -0.61 -15.25
C GLY A 30 -13.11 -1.32 -16.23
N VAL A 31 -12.02 -0.69 -16.65
CA VAL A 31 -10.98 -1.35 -17.46
C VAL A 31 -9.89 -1.87 -16.52
N VAL A 32 -9.71 -3.20 -16.50
CA VAL A 32 -8.68 -3.85 -15.67
C VAL A 32 -7.28 -3.41 -16.11
N GLY A 33 -6.53 -2.83 -15.17
CA GLY A 33 -5.19 -2.28 -15.42
C GLY A 33 -5.19 -1.06 -16.34
N ALA A 34 -6.20 -0.19 -16.23
CA ALA A 34 -6.20 1.11 -16.90
C ALA A 34 -4.99 1.94 -16.47
N GLN A 35 -4.35 2.61 -17.42
CA GLN A 35 -3.15 3.41 -17.21
C GLN A 35 -3.46 4.85 -17.60
N PHE A 36 -3.55 5.74 -16.62
CA PHE A 36 -3.81 7.16 -16.85
C PHE A 36 -3.14 8.08 -15.81
N LYS A 37 -2.95 9.36 -16.16
CA LYS A 37 -2.38 10.37 -15.26
C LYS A 37 -2.87 11.77 -15.64
N ALA A 38 -3.03 12.63 -14.65
CA ALA A 38 -3.33 14.05 -14.86
C ALA A 38 -2.06 14.92 -14.89
N PHE A 39 -2.08 15.95 -15.72
CA PHE A 39 -1.01 16.93 -15.96
C PHE A 39 -1.56 18.35 -15.87
N GLU A 40 -0.69 19.29 -15.49
CA GLU A 40 -1.04 20.70 -15.36
C GLU A 40 -0.92 21.48 -16.68
N SER A 41 -0.33 20.89 -17.72
CA SER A 41 -0.19 21.52 -19.04
C SER A 41 -0.39 20.52 -20.18
N GLU A 42 -0.88 21.03 -21.31
CA GLU A 42 -1.07 20.27 -22.55
C GLU A 42 0.25 19.72 -23.06
N ALA A 43 1.28 20.56 -23.12
CA ALA A 43 2.62 20.18 -23.55
C ALA A 43 3.21 19.03 -22.72
N ALA A 44 2.97 19.02 -21.39
CA ALA A 44 3.40 17.91 -20.54
C ALA A 44 2.60 16.63 -20.79
N ALA A 45 1.29 16.76 -21.07
CA ALA A 45 0.43 15.62 -21.39
C ALA A 45 0.79 14.98 -22.74
N ASP A 46 1.07 15.80 -23.76
CA ASP A 46 1.50 15.32 -25.08
C ASP A 46 2.86 14.64 -25.02
N ALA A 47 3.82 15.25 -24.32
CA ALA A 47 5.13 14.64 -24.08
C ALA A 47 5.00 13.30 -23.32
N ALA A 48 4.08 13.22 -22.36
CA ALA A 48 3.84 12.01 -21.59
C ALA A 48 3.15 10.92 -22.42
N TYR A 49 2.21 11.28 -23.31
CA TYR A 49 1.54 10.33 -24.20
C TYR A 49 2.51 9.68 -25.20
N LEU A 50 3.54 10.41 -25.63
CA LEU A 50 4.60 9.89 -26.51
C LEU A 50 5.64 9.04 -25.78
N ALA A 51 5.67 9.09 -24.45
CA ALA A 51 6.55 8.30 -23.61
C ALA A 51 5.83 7.09 -23.01
N ASN A 52 6.57 6.26 -22.28
CA ASN A 52 5.97 5.13 -21.59
C ASN A 52 5.26 5.62 -20.33
N TYR A 53 4.11 5.00 -20.02
CA TYR A 53 3.37 5.22 -18.77
C TYR A 53 4.27 5.13 -17.53
N GLU A 54 5.22 4.19 -17.56
CA GLU A 54 6.20 3.90 -16.50
C GLU A 54 7.13 5.08 -16.19
N ASP A 55 7.35 5.99 -17.15
CA ASP A 55 8.22 7.17 -16.96
C ASP A 55 7.52 8.27 -16.15
N TYR A 56 6.18 8.27 -16.11
CA TYR A 56 5.37 9.37 -15.58
C TYR A 56 4.57 9.02 -14.32
N ILE A 57 4.26 7.76 -14.15
CA ILE A 57 3.77 7.23 -12.89
C ILE A 57 5.03 6.99 -12.10
N GLY A 58 5.37 7.94 -11.23
CA GLY A 58 6.58 7.90 -10.42
C GLY A 58 6.84 6.47 -9.99
N LYS A 59 8.04 5.98 -10.33
CA LYS A 59 8.49 4.61 -10.09
C LYS A 59 7.83 4.12 -8.81
N VAL A 60 6.92 3.15 -8.91
CA VAL A 60 6.67 2.28 -7.76
C VAL A 60 8.07 1.82 -7.36
N SER A 61 8.52 2.16 -6.15
CA SER A 61 9.91 2.03 -5.71
C SER A 61 10.34 0.58 -5.51
N THR A 62 9.84 -0.33 -6.33
CA THR A 62 10.36 -1.67 -6.46
C THR A 62 10.75 -1.85 -7.91
N SER A 63 12.05 -1.69 -8.16
CA SER A 63 12.73 -2.59 -9.08
C SER A 63 12.21 -3.99 -8.74
N GLY A 64 11.37 -4.57 -9.60
CA GLY A 64 10.70 -5.86 -9.37
C GLY A 64 11.70 -7.01 -9.40
N LYS A 65 12.76 -6.95 -8.59
CA LYS A 65 13.80 -7.94 -8.42
C LYS A 65 13.17 -9.28 -8.07
N TRP A 66 12.14 -9.27 -7.22
CA TRP A 66 11.31 -10.44 -6.92
C TRP A 66 10.66 -11.09 -8.16
N ARG A 67 10.35 -10.34 -9.23
CA ARG A 67 9.82 -10.92 -10.48
C ARG A 67 10.87 -11.75 -11.22
N GLN A 68 12.15 -11.39 -11.04
CA GLN A 68 13.31 -12.04 -11.63
C GLN A 68 14.02 -13.00 -10.66
N ALA A 69 13.59 -13.04 -9.40
CA ALA A 69 14.16 -13.94 -8.39
C ALA A 69 13.90 -15.40 -8.78
N SER A 70 14.89 -16.25 -8.50
CA SER A 70 14.81 -17.69 -8.71
C SER A 70 13.73 -18.35 -7.85
N VAL A 71 13.50 -17.82 -6.65
CA VAL A 71 12.37 -18.16 -5.78
C VAL A 71 11.44 -16.97 -5.71
N LYS A 72 10.18 -17.15 -6.10
CA LYS A 72 9.16 -16.09 -6.13
C LYS A 72 8.31 -16.10 -4.85
N PRO A 73 7.78 -14.93 -4.42
CA PRO A 73 6.77 -14.89 -3.37
C PRO A 73 5.49 -15.65 -3.80
N LEU A 74 4.69 -16.07 -2.83
CA LEU A 74 3.39 -16.69 -3.08
C LEU A 74 2.40 -15.64 -3.58
N LEU A 75 1.69 -15.96 -4.66
CA LEU A 75 0.73 -15.07 -5.32
C LEU A 75 -0.61 -15.81 -5.58
N PRO A 76 -1.76 -15.11 -5.57
CA PRO A 76 -1.92 -13.69 -5.23
C PRO A 76 -1.61 -13.43 -3.75
N SER A 77 -1.15 -12.22 -3.41
CA SER A 77 -0.87 -11.80 -2.04
C SER A 77 -0.99 -10.29 -1.85
N VAL A 78 -0.97 -9.86 -0.58
CA VAL A 78 -0.94 -8.45 -0.17
C VAL A 78 0.40 -8.16 0.50
N CYS A 79 1.08 -7.10 0.08
CA CYS A 79 2.24 -6.55 0.77
C CYS A 79 1.82 -5.35 1.60
N VAL A 80 2.33 -5.24 2.82
CA VAL A 80 2.07 -4.10 3.71
C VAL A 80 3.38 -3.47 4.17
N ASP A 81 3.32 -2.17 4.46
CA ASP A 81 4.44 -1.39 4.99
C ASP A 81 3.89 -0.19 5.79
N ALA A 82 4.73 0.33 6.69
CA ALA A 82 4.45 1.56 7.40
C ALA A 82 5.58 2.57 7.29
N ALA A 83 5.21 3.84 7.33
CA ALA A 83 6.15 4.95 7.42
C ALA A 83 5.84 5.82 8.62
N CYS A 84 6.89 6.17 9.37
CA CYS A 84 6.77 7.07 10.50
C CYS A 84 7.79 8.22 10.41
N SER A 85 7.30 9.46 10.31
CA SER A 85 8.15 10.65 10.30
C SER A 85 8.45 11.10 11.74
N GLY A 86 9.57 10.64 12.29
CA GLY A 86 9.97 10.79 13.69
C GLY A 86 9.56 9.58 14.55
N ALA A 87 10.24 9.33 15.67
CA ALA A 87 9.95 8.19 16.56
C ALA A 87 9.89 8.64 18.03
N PRO A 88 8.71 9.02 18.56
CA PRO A 88 7.39 8.96 17.93
C PRO A 88 7.11 10.13 16.96
N GLY A 89 6.19 9.94 16.02
CA GLY A 89 5.98 10.86 14.90
C GLY A 89 4.66 10.68 14.15
N LYS A 90 4.58 11.27 12.95
CA LYS A 90 3.42 11.05 12.07
C LYS A 90 3.51 9.66 11.45
N LEU A 91 2.56 8.80 11.77
CA LEU A 91 2.51 7.41 11.35
C LEU A 91 1.47 7.20 10.26
N GLU A 92 1.87 6.61 9.14
CA GLU A 92 0.97 6.14 8.09
C GLU A 92 1.35 4.71 7.69
N TYR A 93 0.40 3.98 7.11
CA TYR A 93 0.65 2.63 6.62
C TYR A 93 -0.28 2.30 5.45
N ARG A 94 0.10 1.31 4.65
CA ARG A 94 -0.69 0.87 3.49
C ARG A 94 -0.57 -0.62 3.23
N GLY A 95 -1.50 -1.12 2.43
CA GLY A 95 -1.44 -2.43 1.82
C GLY A 95 -1.61 -2.33 0.31
N VAL A 96 -0.80 -3.07 -0.43
CA VAL A 96 -0.83 -3.11 -1.90
C VAL A 96 -0.99 -4.54 -2.37
N ASN A 97 -1.59 -4.73 -3.53
CA ASN A 97 -1.54 -6.00 -4.23
C ASN A 97 -0.09 -6.27 -4.67
N THR A 98 0.50 -7.39 -4.21
CA THR A 98 1.92 -7.70 -4.44
C THR A 98 2.28 -7.76 -5.92
N GLU A 99 1.36 -8.22 -6.78
CA GLU A 99 1.62 -8.38 -8.22
C GLU A 99 1.56 -7.07 -8.99
N THR A 100 0.64 -6.18 -8.64
CA THR A 100 0.32 -4.98 -9.43
C THR A 100 0.85 -3.71 -8.80
N GLY A 101 1.15 -3.72 -7.50
CA GLY A 101 1.45 -2.53 -6.72
C GLY A 101 0.24 -1.62 -6.49
N GLU A 102 -0.96 -2.05 -6.89
CA GLU A 102 -2.19 -1.30 -6.66
C GLU A 102 -2.46 -1.19 -5.15
N GLU A 103 -2.67 0.03 -4.67
CA GLU A 103 -3.00 0.29 -3.27
C GLU A 103 -4.42 -0.19 -2.95
N ILE A 104 -4.50 -1.14 -2.02
CA ILE A 104 -5.76 -1.72 -1.53
C ILE A 104 -6.33 -0.83 -0.42
N PHE A 105 -5.46 -0.31 0.44
CA PHE A 105 -5.81 0.65 1.48
C PHE A 105 -4.60 1.49 1.87
N HIS A 106 -4.88 2.69 2.37
CA HIS A 106 -3.92 3.58 3.04
C HIS A 106 -4.60 4.19 4.28
N ALA A 107 -3.83 4.33 5.35
CA ALA A 107 -4.32 4.80 6.63
C ALA A 107 -3.33 5.73 7.31
N GLY A 108 -3.87 6.78 7.94
CA GLY A 108 -3.11 7.86 8.56
C GLY A 108 -3.14 9.15 7.74
N PRO A 109 -2.28 10.13 8.05
CA PRO A 109 -1.29 10.10 9.12
C PRO A 109 -1.95 10.18 10.51
N TYR A 110 -1.59 9.24 11.39
CA TYR A 110 -1.88 9.28 12.82
C TYR A 110 -0.78 10.07 13.55
N ALA A 111 -1.16 10.79 14.59
CA ALA A 111 -0.20 11.54 15.40
C ALA A 111 0.47 10.64 16.43
N ASP A 112 1.77 10.90 16.68
CA ASP A 112 2.53 10.39 17.82
C ASP A 112 2.56 8.85 17.88
N GLY A 113 2.82 8.22 16.72
CA GLY A 113 2.99 6.77 16.54
C GLY A 113 4.45 6.35 16.34
N THR A 114 4.70 5.05 16.17
CA THR A 114 6.03 4.49 15.85
C THR A 114 5.95 3.56 14.65
N ASN A 115 7.07 3.31 13.97
CA ASN A 115 7.08 2.45 12.78
C ASN A 115 6.52 1.05 13.09
N ASN A 116 7.00 0.39 14.14
CA ASN A 116 6.54 -0.95 14.53
C ASN A 116 5.03 -1.03 14.83
N VAL A 117 4.44 0.04 15.39
CA VAL A 117 2.98 0.12 15.58
C VAL A 117 2.28 0.19 14.22
N GLY A 118 2.80 1.00 13.30
CA GLY A 118 2.30 1.07 11.93
C GLY A 118 2.35 -0.29 11.22
N GLU A 119 3.50 -0.96 11.27
CA GLU A 119 3.69 -2.28 10.66
C GLU A 119 2.68 -3.30 11.18
N PHE A 120 2.51 -3.37 12.50
CA PHE A 120 1.53 -4.24 13.14
C PHE A 120 0.10 -3.94 12.67
N LEU A 121 -0.29 -2.67 12.68
CA LEU A 121 -1.62 -2.26 12.24
C LEU A 121 -1.84 -2.51 10.75
N ALA A 122 -0.81 -2.38 9.92
CA ALA A 122 -0.89 -2.65 8.49
C ALA A 122 -1.21 -4.14 8.22
N ILE A 123 -0.53 -5.05 8.92
CA ILE A 123 -0.80 -6.50 8.81
C ILE A 123 -2.24 -6.80 9.23
N VAL A 124 -2.68 -6.33 10.40
CA VAL A 124 -4.04 -6.61 10.89
C VAL A 124 -5.11 -5.96 10.00
N HIS A 125 -4.85 -4.77 9.45
CA HIS A 125 -5.75 -4.15 8.48
C HIS A 125 -5.85 -5.02 7.20
N ALA A 126 -4.75 -5.54 6.67
CA ALA A 126 -4.81 -6.45 5.52
C ALA A 126 -5.62 -7.72 5.83
N LEU A 127 -5.45 -8.33 7.01
CA LEU A 127 -6.21 -9.51 7.43
C LEU A 127 -7.71 -9.23 7.55
N THR A 128 -8.07 -8.14 8.24
CA THR A 128 -9.48 -7.74 8.42
C THR A 128 -10.14 -7.29 7.10
N TRP A 129 -9.39 -6.65 6.21
CA TRP A 129 -9.86 -6.29 4.88
C TRP A 129 -10.15 -7.55 4.06
N GLN A 130 -9.26 -8.54 4.11
CA GLN A 130 -9.43 -9.80 3.42
C GLN A 130 -10.66 -10.59 3.91
N GLU A 131 -10.88 -10.65 5.23
CA GLU A 131 -12.07 -11.29 5.82
C GLU A 131 -13.38 -10.70 5.27
N LYS A 132 -13.46 -9.36 5.22
CA LYS A 132 -14.63 -8.64 4.67
C LYS A 132 -14.89 -8.92 3.19
N HIS A 133 -13.86 -9.31 2.45
CA HIS A 133 -13.94 -9.61 1.01
C HIS A 133 -13.91 -11.12 0.73
N ASN A 134 -13.99 -11.97 1.77
CA ASN A 134 -13.88 -13.42 1.66
C ASN A 134 -12.61 -13.88 0.92
N LEU A 135 -11.50 -13.22 1.19
CA LEU A 135 -10.18 -13.50 0.63
C LEU A 135 -9.28 -14.12 1.69
N HIS A 136 -8.49 -15.12 1.29
CA HIS A 136 -7.60 -15.86 2.19
C HIS A 136 -6.22 -16.04 1.57
N ILE A 137 -5.61 -14.93 1.15
CA ILE A 137 -4.31 -14.87 0.45
C ILE A 137 -3.18 -14.34 1.35
N PRO A 138 -1.93 -14.81 1.20
CA PRO A 138 -0.84 -14.42 2.10
C PRO A 138 -0.68 -12.89 2.28
N VAL A 139 -0.33 -12.47 3.49
CA VAL A 139 0.08 -11.10 3.80
C VAL A 139 1.58 -11.06 4.05
N TYR A 140 2.30 -10.29 3.24
CA TYR A 140 3.73 -10.05 3.37
C TYR A 140 4.02 -8.75 4.13
N SER A 141 4.93 -8.82 5.09
CA SER A 141 5.56 -7.66 5.75
C SER A 141 7.06 -7.94 5.88
N ASP A 142 7.90 -6.92 5.77
CA ASP A 142 9.33 -7.04 6.05
C ASP A 142 9.68 -6.83 7.53
N SER A 143 8.69 -6.53 8.39
CA SER A 143 8.87 -6.27 9.82
C SER A 143 8.71 -7.53 10.68
N GLU A 144 9.83 -8.09 11.16
CA GLU A 144 9.81 -9.25 12.06
C GLU A 144 9.09 -8.96 13.39
N ASN A 145 9.24 -7.74 13.92
CA ASN A 145 8.56 -7.32 15.14
C ASN A 145 7.04 -7.37 14.99
N ALA A 146 6.52 -6.85 13.88
CA ALA A 146 5.09 -6.81 13.63
C ALA A 146 4.51 -8.21 13.40
N ILE A 147 5.23 -9.05 12.65
CA ILE A 147 4.85 -10.46 12.45
C ILE A 147 4.79 -11.19 13.80
N ALA A 148 5.80 -11.00 14.66
CA ALA A 148 5.80 -11.59 16.00
C ALA A 148 4.64 -11.09 16.88
N TRP A 149 4.29 -9.80 16.78
CA TRP A 149 3.15 -9.23 17.51
C TRP A 149 1.81 -9.78 17.03
N VAL A 150 1.64 -9.98 15.72
CA VAL A 150 0.44 -10.63 15.16
C VAL A 150 0.35 -12.09 15.62
N ASN A 151 1.45 -12.84 15.54
CA ASN A 151 1.48 -14.24 15.99
C ASN A 151 1.22 -14.40 17.49
N THR A 152 1.57 -13.40 18.30
CA THR A 152 1.28 -13.40 19.74
C THR A 152 -0.05 -12.73 20.10
N GLY A 153 -0.77 -12.19 19.10
CA GLY A 153 -2.04 -11.49 19.29
C GLY A 153 -1.93 -10.14 20.03
N GLN A 154 -0.72 -9.60 20.22
CA GLN A 154 -0.49 -8.46 21.10
C GLN A 154 0.51 -7.45 20.52
N CYS A 155 0.13 -6.17 20.51
CA CYS A 155 1.00 -5.07 20.15
C CYS A 155 1.90 -4.71 21.33
N ARG A 156 3.11 -5.26 21.38
CA ARG A 156 4.07 -5.05 22.49
C ARG A 156 4.86 -3.74 22.36
N THR A 157 4.15 -2.64 22.12
CA THR A 157 4.75 -1.30 21.98
C THR A 157 5.13 -0.68 23.31
N ASN A 158 6.23 0.07 23.33
CA ASN A 158 6.64 0.92 24.46
C ASN A 158 6.14 2.37 24.32
N LEU A 159 5.35 2.67 23.29
CA LEU A 159 4.78 3.99 23.08
C LEU A 159 3.92 4.42 24.28
N GLN A 160 4.14 5.62 24.80
CA GLN A 160 3.31 6.14 25.89
C GLN A 160 1.94 6.57 25.37
N HIS A 161 0.89 6.19 26.08
CA HIS A 161 -0.47 6.62 25.75
C HIS A 161 -0.67 8.09 26.16
N THR A 162 -0.98 8.93 25.18
CA THR A 162 -1.25 10.36 25.33
C THR A 162 -2.58 10.71 24.70
N ARG A 163 -3.08 11.93 24.96
CA ARG A 163 -4.29 12.43 24.28
C ARG A 163 -4.11 12.54 22.75
N LYS A 164 -2.87 12.69 22.26
CA LYS A 164 -2.58 12.86 20.83
C LYS A 164 -2.70 11.55 20.06
N ASN A 165 -2.29 10.43 20.67
CA ASN A 165 -2.31 9.10 20.06
C ASN A 165 -3.47 8.22 20.59
N ALA A 166 -4.45 8.79 21.28
CA ALA A 166 -5.60 8.04 21.81
C ALA A 166 -6.35 7.24 20.72
N ILE A 167 -6.46 7.80 19.51
CA ILE A 167 -7.06 7.09 18.36
C ILE A 167 -6.19 5.87 17.98
N LEU A 168 -4.87 6.01 17.98
CA LEU A 168 -3.95 4.92 17.64
C LEU A 168 -4.08 3.76 18.65
N PHE A 169 -4.18 4.07 19.95
CA PHE A 169 -4.42 3.06 20.99
C PHE A 169 -5.80 2.40 20.89
N ALA A 170 -6.83 3.14 20.47
CA ALA A 170 -8.14 2.56 20.21
C ALA A 170 -8.08 1.56 19.04
N ILE A 171 -7.34 1.87 17.98
CA ILE A 171 -7.13 0.99 16.84
C ILE A 171 -6.29 -0.24 17.23
N ILE A 172 -5.22 -0.07 18.03
CA ILE A 172 -4.43 -1.19 18.57
C ILE A 172 -5.33 -2.16 19.33
N ARG A 173 -6.14 -1.67 20.27
CA ARG A 173 -7.04 -2.53 21.03
C ARG A 173 -8.06 -3.25 20.13
N SER A 174 -8.57 -2.57 19.11
CA SER A 174 -9.47 -3.19 18.14
C SER A 174 -8.77 -4.29 17.34
N ALA A 175 -7.50 -4.10 16.99
CA ALA A 175 -6.69 -5.08 16.27
C ALA A 175 -6.39 -6.31 17.14
N GLU A 176 -6.01 -6.11 18.40
CA GLU A 176 -5.77 -7.20 19.37
C GLU A 176 -7.05 -8.01 19.63
N ASN A 177 -8.19 -7.33 19.82
CA ASN A 177 -9.48 -8.02 19.96
C ASN A 177 -9.82 -8.87 18.74
N TRP A 178 -9.61 -8.33 17.53
CA TRP A 178 -9.87 -9.09 16.30
C TRP A 178 -8.96 -10.33 16.21
N LEU A 179 -7.66 -10.19 16.54
CA LEU A 179 -6.74 -11.34 16.57
C LEU A 179 -7.12 -12.38 17.61
N ALA A 180 -7.64 -11.98 18.77
CA ALA A 180 -8.11 -12.90 19.80
C ALA A 180 -9.36 -13.69 19.39
N GLU A 181 -10.19 -13.12 18.51
CA GLU A 181 -11.42 -13.72 18.01
C GLU A 181 -11.22 -14.55 16.72
N ASN A 182 -10.06 -14.44 16.07
CA ASN A 182 -9.80 -15.05 14.76
C ASN A 182 -8.48 -15.84 14.77
N GLU A 183 -8.57 -17.16 14.69
CA GLU A 183 -7.39 -18.01 14.53
C GLU A 183 -6.75 -17.82 13.16
N LEU A 184 -5.45 -17.56 13.13
CA LEU A 184 -4.69 -17.39 11.89
C LEU A 184 -4.02 -18.72 11.51
N PRO A 185 -4.25 -19.24 10.29
CA PRO A 185 -3.55 -20.43 9.83
C PRO A 185 -2.06 -20.16 9.64
N GLU A 186 -1.26 -21.22 9.72
CA GLU A 186 0.17 -21.13 9.43
C GLU A 186 0.40 -20.59 8.00
N GLY A 187 1.37 -19.70 7.85
CA GLY A 187 1.66 -19.05 6.56
C GLY A 187 0.67 -17.95 6.16
N ARG A 188 -0.28 -17.55 7.03
CA ARG A 188 -1.17 -16.40 6.76
C ARG A 188 -0.41 -15.08 6.65
N VAL A 189 0.58 -14.90 7.52
CA VAL A 189 1.48 -13.74 7.54
C VAL A 189 2.91 -14.24 7.32
N ILE A 190 3.58 -13.73 6.30
CA ILE A 190 4.88 -14.22 5.83
C ILE A 190 5.88 -13.07 5.82
N LYS A 191 7.13 -13.36 6.19
CA LYS A 191 8.24 -12.40 6.06
C LYS A 191 8.53 -12.13 4.58
N TRP A 192 8.53 -10.86 4.19
CA TRP A 192 9.11 -10.43 2.93
C TRP A 192 10.63 -10.52 3.03
N ASP A 193 11.25 -11.34 2.18
CA ASP A 193 12.70 -11.53 2.13
C ASP A 193 13.33 -10.42 1.28
N THR A 194 13.68 -9.30 1.91
CA THR A 194 14.26 -8.14 1.25
C THR A 194 15.58 -8.45 0.53
N ASP A 195 16.36 -9.42 1.02
CA ASP A 195 17.64 -9.79 0.41
C ASP A 195 17.42 -10.48 -0.94
N VAL A 196 16.45 -11.39 -1.01
CA VAL A 196 16.10 -12.12 -2.22
C VAL A 196 15.25 -11.27 -3.17
N TRP A 197 14.23 -10.60 -2.64
CA TRP A 197 13.16 -9.99 -3.41
C TRP A 197 13.34 -8.48 -3.65
N GLY A 198 14.27 -7.85 -2.95
CA GLY A 198 14.44 -6.40 -2.96
C GLY A 198 13.44 -5.70 -2.04
N GLU A 199 13.32 -4.38 -2.18
CA GLU A 199 12.40 -3.58 -1.36
C GLU A 199 10.95 -4.11 -1.44
N ASN A 200 10.25 -3.98 -0.32
CA ASN A 200 8.87 -4.37 -0.17
C ASN A 200 7.99 -3.58 -1.17
N PRO A 201 7.08 -4.22 -1.94
CA PRO A 201 6.14 -3.54 -2.84
C PRO A 201 5.32 -2.42 -2.19
N ALA A 202 5.09 -2.51 -0.89
CA ALA A 202 4.40 -1.46 -0.13
C ALA A 202 5.32 -0.33 0.36
N ASP A 203 6.64 -0.40 0.16
CA ASP A 203 7.61 0.57 0.69
C ASP A 203 7.28 2.02 0.27
N PHE A 204 7.25 2.95 1.24
CA PHE A 204 6.91 4.35 0.97
C PHE A 204 7.99 5.13 0.20
N GLY A 205 9.20 4.60 0.05
CA GLY A 205 10.31 5.22 -0.67
C GLY A 205 10.88 6.46 0.03
N ARG A 206 10.75 6.55 1.36
CA ARG A 206 11.13 7.73 2.17
C ARG A 206 12.26 7.46 3.17
N LYS A 207 13.03 6.38 2.96
CA LYS A 207 14.22 6.06 3.75
C LYS A 207 15.38 7.00 3.41
#